data_AF-K9UE13-F1
#
_entry.id   AF-K9UE13-F1
#
_cell.length_a   1.000
_cell.length_b   1.000
_cell.length_c   1.000
_cell.angle_alpha   90.00
_cell.angle_beta   90.00
_cell.angle_gamma   90.00
#
_symmetry.space_group_name_H-M   'P 1'
#
loop_
_entity.id
_entity.type
_entity.pdbx_description
1 polymer ?
#
loop_
_entity_poly.entity_id
_entity_poly.type
_entity_poly.pdbx_seq_one_letter_code
_entity_poly.pdbx_strand_id
1 'polypeptide(L)'
;MITALFMGWTDPITQSWFPIRKMSLTAAGYHTCYVNGVFQAIDVSPNMRLLFEKGLIKPDEVKISQDIPAIFAQRMPIARPEDAQEELEFFGLPRYPVNPIAYASRSGGYSNTDGYDLFPEVTADGDGDYHFYFLPQHLVKLQASTHEYIDRLSVGTVLDVDSAGYIAYENTILGKLPGYLADAIGHDRSIEIEVAKVNSQTSWRYYHLLCHATVKFKPFTESHYQVLQSVLAA
;
A
#
# COMPACT_ATOMS: atom_id res chain seq x y z
N MET A 1 10.66 -5.72 -9.81
CA MET A 1 11.57 -5.04 -8.85
C MET A 1 10.85 -3.81 -8.30
N ILE A 2 11.03 -3.45 -7.03
CA ILE A 2 10.47 -2.19 -6.47
C ILE A 2 11.36 -1.01 -6.86
N THR A 3 10.80 0.03 -7.47
CA THR A 3 11.52 1.22 -7.94
C THR A 3 11.26 2.46 -7.09
N ALA A 4 10.10 2.52 -6.44
CA ALA A 4 9.70 3.61 -5.57
C ALA A 4 8.65 3.14 -4.55
N LEU A 5 8.38 3.98 -3.55
CA LEU A 5 7.24 3.84 -2.64
C LEU A 5 6.34 5.05 -2.80
N PHE A 6 5.05 4.81 -3.02
CA PHE A 6 4.04 5.82 -2.87
C PHE A 6 3.48 5.83 -1.45
N MET A 7 2.87 6.96 -1.10
CA MET A 7 2.06 7.12 0.09
C MET A 7 0.66 7.53 -0.32
N GLY A 8 -0.32 6.74 0.07
CA GLY A 8 -1.72 7.09 -0.03
C GLY A 8 -2.24 7.68 1.27
N TRP A 9 -3.41 8.29 1.18
CA TRP A 9 -4.12 8.87 2.30
C TRP A 9 -5.62 8.69 2.12
N THR A 10 -6.26 8.07 3.11
CA THR A 10 -7.70 7.97 3.25
C THR A 10 -8.20 9.11 4.12
N ASP A 11 -9.10 9.93 3.57
CA ASP A 11 -9.78 10.96 4.34
C ASP A 11 -10.69 10.31 5.40
N PRO A 12 -10.52 10.64 6.69
CA PRO A 12 -11.24 9.95 7.76
C PRO A 12 -12.75 10.22 7.74
N ILE A 13 -13.22 11.26 7.06
CA ILE A 13 -14.64 11.65 7.03
C ILE A 13 -15.35 10.99 5.85
N THR A 14 -14.84 11.21 4.64
CA THR A 14 -15.43 10.73 3.39
C THR A 14 -15.03 9.31 3.05
N GLN A 15 -13.98 8.77 3.68
CA GLN A 15 -13.37 7.48 3.37
C GLN A 15 -12.85 7.38 1.93
N SER A 16 -12.68 8.52 1.25
CA SER A 16 -12.05 8.59 -0.07
C SER A 16 -10.53 8.45 0.08
N TRP A 17 -9.91 7.69 -0.81
CA TRP A 17 -8.47 7.45 -0.82
C TRP A 17 -7.79 8.21 -1.96
N PHE A 18 -6.60 8.75 -1.70
CA PHE A 18 -5.81 9.52 -2.67
C PHE A 18 -4.32 9.17 -2.57
N PRO A 19 -3.61 8.95 -3.68
CA PRO A 19 -2.15 8.94 -3.66
C PRO A 19 -1.64 10.37 -3.48
N ILE A 20 -0.77 10.61 -2.52
CA ILE A 20 -0.35 11.98 -2.18
C ILE A 20 1.14 12.21 -2.30
N ARG A 21 1.99 11.19 -2.11
CA ARG A 21 3.45 11.36 -2.19
C ARG A 21 4.13 10.17 -2.84
N LYS A 22 5.34 10.43 -3.34
CA LYS A 22 6.24 9.42 -3.90
C LYS A 22 7.63 9.61 -3.32
N MET A 23 8.27 8.50 -2.96
CA MET A 23 9.66 8.41 -2.57
C MET A 23 10.40 7.46 -3.51
N SER A 24 11.49 7.90 -4.11
CA SER A 24 12.37 7.08 -4.97
C SER A 24 13.82 7.23 -4.54
N LEU A 25 14.65 6.20 -4.78
CA LEU A 25 16.07 6.24 -4.50
C LEU A 25 16.83 6.59 -5.79
N THR A 26 17.63 7.65 -5.75
CA THR A 26 18.51 8.08 -6.85
C THR A 26 19.97 8.07 -6.39
N ALA A 27 20.90 8.43 -7.28
CA ALA A 27 22.31 8.62 -6.91
C ALA A 27 22.53 9.73 -5.87
N ALA A 28 21.62 10.70 -5.75
CA ALA A 28 21.71 11.79 -4.78
C ALA A 28 21.09 11.45 -3.41
N GLY A 29 20.35 10.35 -3.31
CA GLY A 29 19.65 9.90 -2.10
C GLY A 29 18.16 9.65 -2.34
N TYR A 30 17.37 9.70 -1.27
CA TYR A 30 15.92 9.56 -1.32
C TYR A 30 15.25 10.86 -1.77
N HIS A 31 14.64 10.83 -2.94
CA HIS A 31 13.83 11.92 -3.48
C HIS A 31 12.37 11.73 -3.07
N THR A 32 11.83 12.70 -2.35
CA THR A 32 10.43 12.73 -1.93
C THR A 32 9.72 13.95 -2.47
N CYS A 33 8.55 13.73 -3.07
CA CYS A 33 7.70 14.78 -3.64
C CYS A 33 6.22 14.43 -3.46
N TYR A 34 5.36 15.42 -3.69
CA TYR A 34 3.94 15.17 -3.86
C TYR A 34 3.62 14.68 -5.28
N VAL A 35 2.54 13.91 -5.40
CA VAL A 35 1.93 13.56 -6.69
C VAL A 35 0.60 14.29 -6.86
N ASN A 36 0.07 14.35 -8.07
CA ASN A 36 -1.11 15.16 -8.38
C ASN A 36 -2.36 14.78 -7.57
N GLY A 37 -2.46 13.55 -7.05
CA GLY A 37 -3.58 13.15 -6.18
C GLY A 37 -3.68 13.96 -4.89
N VAL A 38 -2.62 14.67 -4.48
CA VAL A 38 -2.71 15.64 -3.37
C VAL A 38 -3.73 16.75 -3.62
N PHE A 39 -3.92 17.19 -4.88
CA PHE A 39 -4.89 18.24 -5.19
C PHE A 39 -6.32 17.74 -5.04
N GLN A 40 -6.58 16.48 -5.40
CA GLN A 40 -7.88 15.85 -5.16
C GLN A 40 -8.18 15.76 -3.65
N ALA A 41 -7.17 15.37 -2.85
CA ALA A 41 -7.27 15.36 -1.40
C ALA A 41 -7.53 16.76 -0.81
N ILE A 42 -6.85 17.80 -1.31
CA ILE A 42 -7.09 19.21 -0.96
C ILE A 42 -8.52 19.63 -1.32
N ASP A 43 -9.01 19.19 -2.48
CA ASP A 43 -10.32 19.58 -2.96
C ASP A 43 -11.45 19.03 -2.10
N VAL A 44 -11.33 17.75 -1.73
CA VAL A 44 -12.35 17.01 -0.97
C VAL A 44 -12.27 17.25 0.54
N SER A 45 -11.06 17.43 1.11
CA SER A 45 -10.89 17.51 2.56
C SER A 45 -10.61 18.93 3.04
N PRO A 46 -11.49 19.53 3.88
CA PRO A 46 -11.24 20.83 4.50
C PRO A 46 -9.93 20.90 5.28
N ASN A 47 -9.52 19.77 5.91
CA ASN A 47 -8.28 19.70 6.66
C ASN A 47 -7.05 19.80 5.74
N MET A 48 -7.05 19.07 4.62
CA MET A 48 -5.96 19.17 3.63
C MET A 48 -5.91 20.56 3.00
N ARG A 49 -7.06 21.15 2.68
CA ARG A 49 -7.15 22.53 2.20
C ARG A 49 -6.54 23.53 3.19
N LEU A 50 -6.88 23.43 4.47
CA LEU A 50 -6.31 24.29 5.50
C LEU A 50 -4.78 24.13 5.59
N LEU A 51 -4.26 22.91 5.55
CA LEU A 51 -2.81 22.65 5.58
C LEU A 51 -2.09 23.23 4.34
N PHE A 52 -2.72 23.17 3.17
CA PHE A 52 -2.23 23.79 1.94
C PHE A 52 -2.23 25.32 2.02
N GLU A 53 -3.33 25.94 2.43
CA GLU A 53 -3.45 27.40 2.60
C GLU A 53 -2.47 27.96 3.65
N LYS A 54 -2.09 27.15 4.65
CA LYS A 54 -1.06 27.48 5.64
C LYS A 54 0.37 27.21 5.17
N GLY A 55 0.56 26.72 3.94
CA GLY A 55 1.87 26.44 3.36
C GLY A 55 2.59 25.24 4.00
N LEU A 56 1.86 24.37 4.70
CA LEU A 56 2.38 23.13 5.30
C LEU A 56 2.41 21.98 4.28
N ILE A 57 1.53 22.03 3.28
CA ILE A 57 1.58 21.21 2.07
C ILE A 57 2.15 22.09 0.97
N LYS A 58 3.30 21.70 0.42
CA LYS A 58 3.97 22.37 -0.70
C LYS A 58 4.09 21.38 -1.86
N PRO A 59 3.09 21.29 -2.75
CA PRO A 59 3.06 20.26 -3.79
C PRO A 59 4.31 20.29 -4.69
N ASP A 60 4.81 21.47 -5.01
CA ASP A 60 6.00 21.65 -5.88
C ASP A 60 7.35 21.40 -5.17
N GLU A 61 7.35 21.06 -3.88
CA GLU A 61 8.58 20.84 -3.11
C GLU A 61 9.16 19.43 -3.35
N VAL A 62 10.44 19.38 -3.71
CA VAL A 62 11.25 18.16 -3.72
C VAL A 62 12.19 18.17 -2.53
N LYS A 63 12.20 17.08 -1.77
CA LYS A 63 13.16 16.85 -0.68
C LYS A 63 14.11 15.73 -1.04
N ILE A 64 15.40 15.97 -0.85
CA ILE A 64 16.46 14.99 -1.03
C ILE A 64 17.10 14.74 0.34
N SER A 65 17.17 13.48 0.76
CA SER A 65 17.82 13.07 2.01
C SER A 65 18.69 11.83 1.79
N GLN A 66 19.75 11.68 2.60
CA GLN A 66 20.57 10.47 2.58
C GLN A 66 19.88 9.30 3.27
N ASP A 67 19.12 9.60 4.33
CA ASP A 67 18.30 8.62 5.04
C ASP A 67 16.86 8.63 4.54
N ILE A 68 16.12 7.55 4.84
CA ILE A 68 14.69 7.47 4.56
C ILE A 68 13.97 8.56 5.36
N PRO A 69 13.18 9.45 4.73
CA PRO A 69 12.45 10.50 5.42
C PRO A 69 11.53 9.96 6.51
N ALA A 70 11.44 10.68 7.63
CA ALA A 70 10.68 10.25 8.81
C ALA A 70 9.23 9.81 8.51
N ILE A 71 8.56 10.51 7.58
CA ILE A 71 7.19 10.19 7.18
C ILE A 71 7.06 8.78 6.55
N PHE A 72 8.11 8.27 5.91
CA PHE A 72 8.16 6.88 5.43
C PHE A 72 8.77 5.96 6.49
N ALA A 73 9.84 6.38 7.16
CA ALA A 73 10.58 5.56 8.12
C ALA A 73 9.72 5.09 9.30
N GLN A 74 8.76 5.91 9.76
CA GLN A 74 7.85 5.52 10.86
C GLN A 74 6.87 4.39 10.50
N ARG A 75 6.83 3.98 9.22
CA ARG A 75 5.96 2.91 8.67
C ARG A 75 6.74 1.66 8.27
N MET A 76 8.03 1.66 8.58
CA MET A 76 8.97 0.57 8.30
C MET A 76 9.23 -0.19 9.60
N PRO A 77 9.81 -1.40 9.56
CA PRO A 77 9.96 -2.18 10.77
C PRO A 77 10.86 -1.42 11.75
N ILE A 78 10.47 -1.39 13.02
CA ILE A 78 11.30 -0.85 14.09
C ILE A 78 12.63 -1.62 14.07
N ALA A 79 13.75 -0.97 14.34
CA ALA A 79 15.11 -1.49 14.24
C ALA A 79 15.46 -2.61 15.25
N ARG A 80 14.51 -3.51 15.55
CA ARG A 80 14.62 -4.72 16.37
C ARG A 80 14.15 -5.92 15.55
N PRO A 81 14.96 -6.42 14.61
CA PRO A 81 14.59 -7.55 13.75
C PRO A 81 14.21 -8.81 14.54
N GLU A 82 14.71 -8.96 15.76
CA GLU A 82 14.34 -10.03 16.70
C GLU A 82 12.85 -10.01 17.06
N ASP A 83 12.25 -8.83 17.18
CA ASP A 83 10.83 -8.66 17.52
C ASP A 83 9.92 -8.85 16.30
N ALA A 84 10.50 -8.85 15.08
CA ALA A 84 9.77 -8.89 13.81
C ALA A 84 9.97 -10.20 13.01
N GLN A 85 10.58 -11.25 13.61
CA GLN A 85 10.93 -12.47 12.86
C GLN A 85 9.71 -13.17 12.24
N GLU A 86 8.64 -13.35 13.01
CA GLU A 86 7.41 -13.98 12.55
C GLU A 86 6.73 -13.16 11.44
N GLU A 87 6.77 -11.83 11.56
CA GLU A 87 6.22 -10.92 10.58
C GLU A 87 7.03 -10.94 9.27
N LEU A 88 8.36 -10.89 9.35
CA LEU A 88 9.24 -11.00 8.18
C LEU A 88 9.05 -12.34 7.47
N GLU A 89 8.93 -13.43 8.24
CA GLU A 89 8.65 -14.75 7.69
C GLU A 89 7.27 -14.82 7.06
N PHE A 90 6.25 -14.24 7.68
CA PHE A 90 4.91 -14.11 7.12
C PHE A 90 4.96 -13.36 5.78
N PHE A 91 5.68 -12.26 5.73
CA PHE A 91 5.89 -11.51 4.50
C PHE A 91 6.89 -12.15 3.55
N GLY A 92 7.50 -13.31 3.82
CA GLY A 92 8.48 -13.94 2.93
C GLY A 92 9.71 -13.07 2.68
N LEU A 93 10.14 -12.30 3.68
CA LEU A 93 11.29 -11.40 3.64
C LEU A 93 12.48 -11.98 4.41
N PRO A 94 13.73 -11.68 4.00
CA PRO A 94 14.91 -12.12 4.72
C PRO A 94 14.98 -11.48 6.10
N ARG A 95 15.45 -12.25 7.09
CA ARG A 95 15.60 -11.78 8.49
C ARG A 95 16.69 -10.72 8.66
N TYR A 96 17.77 -10.81 7.88
CA TYR A 96 18.87 -9.83 7.94
C TYR A 96 19.66 -9.75 6.61
N PRO A 97 20.06 -8.55 6.16
CA PRO A 97 19.55 -7.26 6.61
C PRO A 97 18.09 -7.09 6.18
N VAL A 98 17.26 -6.51 7.06
CA VAL A 98 15.86 -6.21 6.71
C VAL A 98 15.86 -5.09 5.66
N ASN A 99 15.20 -5.34 4.53
CA ASN A 99 14.95 -4.28 3.55
C ASN A 99 13.66 -3.54 3.96
N PRO A 100 13.75 -2.30 4.47
CA PRO A 100 12.60 -1.58 5.01
C PRO A 100 11.59 -1.19 3.92
N ILE A 101 12.05 -0.98 2.68
CA ILE A 101 11.19 -0.71 1.53
C ILE A 101 10.37 -1.96 1.19
N ALA A 102 11.03 -3.11 1.11
CA ALA A 102 10.34 -4.38 0.81
C ALA A 102 9.32 -4.74 1.91
N TYR A 103 9.65 -4.48 3.18
CA TYR A 103 8.70 -4.64 4.29
C TYR A 103 7.48 -3.75 4.11
N ALA A 104 7.66 -2.42 3.99
CA ALA A 104 6.56 -1.48 3.85
C ALA A 104 5.68 -1.79 2.63
N SER A 105 6.29 -2.26 1.55
CA SER A 105 5.59 -2.65 0.32
C SER A 105 4.64 -3.83 0.49
N ARG A 106 4.90 -4.73 1.46
CA ARG A 106 4.05 -5.90 1.75
C ARG A 106 3.08 -5.63 2.90
N SER A 107 3.54 -4.94 3.95
CA SER A 107 2.73 -4.64 5.13
C SER A 107 1.72 -3.51 4.88
N GLY A 108 1.93 -2.70 3.85
CA GLY A 108 1.14 -1.50 3.59
C GLY A 108 1.50 -0.32 4.50
N GLY A 109 2.44 -0.48 5.43
CA GLY A 109 2.87 0.58 6.33
C GLY A 109 1.74 1.22 7.16
N TYR A 110 0.67 0.45 7.43
CA TYR A 110 -0.53 0.95 8.07
C TYR A 110 -0.27 1.39 9.52
N SER A 111 -0.94 2.46 9.93
CA SER A 111 -1.02 2.90 11.32
C SER A 111 -2.48 2.85 11.79
N ASN A 112 -2.72 2.48 13.05
CA ASN A 112 -4.04 2.58 13.65
C ASN A 112 -4.46 4.02 13.98
N THR A 113 -3.52 4.97 13.89
CA THR A 113 -3.73 6.37 14.33
C THR A 113 -3.90 7.36 13.20
N ASP A 114 -3.68 6.93 11.95
CA ASP A 114 -3.80 7.79 10.78
C ASP A 114 -4.37 7.05 9.56
N GLY A 115 -4.70 7.80 8.52
CA GLY A 115 -5.28 7.26 7.28
C GLY A 115 -4.24 6.99 6.19
N TYR A 116 -2.95 6.93 6.51
CA TYR A 116 -1.92 6.77 5.47
C TYR A 116 -1.57 5.30 5.25
N ASP A 117 -1.29 4.96 4.00
CA ASP A 117 -0.74 3.67 3.59
C ASP A 117 0.45 3.86 2.66
N LEU A 118 1.29 2.83 2.55
CA LEU A 118 2.42 2.75 1.63
C LEU A 118 2.18 1.64 0.63
N PHE A 119 2.57 1.88 -0.61
CA PHE A 119 2.48 0.88 -1.67
C PHE A 119 3.62 1.05 -2.67
N PRO A 120 4.10 -0.06 -3.27
CA PRO A 120 5.27 0.00 -4.13
C PRO A 120 4.92 0.47 -5.53
N GLU A 121 5.85 1.17 -6.17
CA GLU A 121 5.98 1.13 -7.62
C GLU A 121 6.84 -0.09 -7.98
N VAL A 122 6.37 -0.91 -8.92
CA VAL A 122 7.10 -2.11 -9.36
C VAL A 122 7.31 -2.12 -10.86
N THR A 123 8.42 -2.71 -11.30
CA THR A 123 8.60 -3.13 -12.69
C THR A 123 7.78 -4.38 -12.97
N ALA A 124 7.33 -4.50 -14.22
CA ALA A 124 6.81 -5.76 -14.73
C ALA A 124 7.86 -6.88 -14.60
N ASP A 125 7.37 -8.12 -14.58
CA ASP A 125 8.17 -9.32 -14.70
C ASP A 125 8.55 -9.64 -16.17
N GLY A 126 8.96 -10.88 -16.44
CA GLY A 126 9.34 -11.31 -17.79
C GLY A 126 8.16 -11.43 -18.76
N ASP A 127 6.96 -11.61 -18.25
CA ASP A 127 5.73 -11.77 -19.03
C ASP A 127 4.96 -10.45 -19.21
N GLY A 128 5.41 -9.38 -18.53
CA GLY A 128 4.78 -8.06 -18.58
C GLY A 128 3.81 -7.80 -17.43
N ASP A 129 3.72 -8.73 -16.47
CA ASP A 129 2.79 -8.67 -15.35
C ASP A 129 3.41 -7.95 -14.15
N TYR A 130 2.56 -7.24 -13.41
CA TYR A 130 2.95 -6.47 -12.23
C TYR A 130 2.44 -7.16 -10.97
N HIS A 131 3.35 -7.41 -10.02
CA HIS A 131 3.07 -8.20 -8.83
C HIS A 131 3.04 -7.35 -7.55
N PHE A 132 1.95 -7.46 -6.81
CA PHE A 132 1.74 -6.77 -5.55
C PHE A 132 1.40 -7.76 -4.44
N TYR A 133 2.04 -7.62 -3.29
CA TYR A 133 1.66 -8.33 -2.08
C TYR A 133 1.04 -7.34 -1.10
N PHE A 134 -0.08 -7.70 -0.49
CA PHE A 134 -0.77 -6.77 0.39
C PHE A 134 -1.59 -7.50 1.46
N LEU A 135 -1.80 -6.80 2.57
CA LEU A 135 -2.77 -7.18 3.59
C LEU A 135 -4.14 -6.61 3.23
N PRO A 136 -5.21 -7.43 3.19
CA PRO A 136 -6.57 -6.91 3.11
C PRO A 136 -6.87 -5.93 4.24
N GLN A 137 -7.44 -4.79 3.90
CA GLN A 137 -7.90 -3.82 4.89
C GLN A 137 -9.13 -4.34 5.63
N HIS A 138 -9.34 -3.84 6.84
CA HIS A 138 -10.49 -4.15 7.71
C HIS A 138 -10.59 -5.59 8.24
N LEU A 139 -9.56 -6.43 8.09
CA LEU A 139 -9.51 -7.78 8.66
C LEU A 139 -9.86 -7.83 10.15
N VAL A 140 -9.34 -6.89 10.95
CA VAL A 140 -9.55 -6.84 12.40
C VAL A 140 -11.00 -6.57 12.80
N LYS A 141 -11.80 -6.01 11.89
CA LYS A 141 -13.23 -5.73 12.10
C LYS A 141 -14.11 -6.93 11.74
N LEU A 142 -13.54 -8.00 11.20
CA LEU A 142 -14.27 -9.20 10.81
C LEU A 142 -14.65 -10.04 12.05
N GLN A 143 -15.66 -10.89 11.87
CA GLN A 143 -16.14 -11.76 12.95
C GLN A 143 -15.15 -12.91 13.18
N ALA A 144 -15.16 -13.50 14.38
CA ALA A 144 -14.30 -14.65 14.70
C ALA A 144 -14.49 -15.82 13.71
N SER A 145 -15.71 -16.04 13.24
CA SER A 145 -16.04 -17.03 12.21
C SER A 145 -15.33 -16.77 10.88
N THR A 146 -15.08 -15.51 10.54
CA THR A 146 -14.33 -15.14 9.33
C THR A 146 -12.85 -15.48 9.48
N HIS A 147 -12.27 -15.30 10.66
CA HIS A 147 -10.91 -15.72 10.94
C HIS A 147 -10.76 -17.26 10.82
N GLU A 148 -11.66 -18.02 11.42
CA GLU A 148 -11.67 -19.49 11.26
C GLU A 148 -11.86 -19.91 9.80
N TYR A 149 -12.55 -19.10 9.00
CA TYR A 149 -12.70 -19.33 7.56
C TYR A 149 -11.38 -19.10 6.81
N ILE A 150 -10.68 -18.00 7.11
CA ILE A 150 -9.35 -17.70 6.55
C ILE A 150 -8.35 -18.82 6.85
N ASP A 151 -8.39 -19.42 8.05
CA ASP A 151 -7.52 -20.54 8.44
C ASP A 151 -7.64 -21.77 7.54
N ARG A 152 -8.75 -21.91 6.82
CA ARG A 152 -9.03 -23.04 5.92
C ARG A 152 -8.68 -22.75 4.46
N LEU A 153 -8.32 -21.51 4.13
CA LEU A 153 -7.93 -21.15 2.76
C LEU A 153 -6.61 -21.81 2.40
N SER A 154 -6.51 -22.25 1.14
CA SER A 154 -5.26 -22.78 0.59
C SER A 154 -4.48 -21.66 -0.08
N VAL A 155 -3.15 -21.73 -0.02
CA VAL A 155 -2.29 -20.87 -0.85
C VAL A 155 -2.60 -21.14 -2.33
N GLY A 156 -2.71 -20.08 -3.13
CA GLY A 156 -3.13 -20.13 -4.53
C GLY A 156 -4.64 -20.14 -4.75
N THR A 157 -5.47 -20.08 -3.69
CA THR A 157 -6.91 -19.87 -3.85
C THR A 157 -7.15 -18.49 -4.48
N VAL A 158 -7.76 -18.46 -5.66
CA VAL A 158 -8.20 -17.24 -6.34
C VAL A 158 -9.40 -16.64 -5.61
N LEU A 159 -9.36 -15.34 -5.37
CA LEU A 159 -10.34 -14.58 -4.61
C LEU A 159 -11.17 -13.69 -5.55
N ASP A 160 -12.45 -13.58 -5.24
CA ASP A 160 -13.35 -12.66 -5.94
C ASP A 160 -13.18 -11.24 -5.40
N VAL A 161 -13.36 -10.26 -6.29
CA VAL A 161 -13.45 -8.86 -5.89
C VAL A 161 -14.69 -8.21 -6.49
N ASP A 162 -15.47 -7.55 -5.63
CA ASP A 162 -16.62 -6.78 -6.08
C ASP A 162 -16.26 -5.37 -6.59
N SER A 163 -17.24 -4.67 -7.15
CA SER A 163 -17.03 -3.31 -7.66
C SER A 163 -16.73 -2.27 -6.58
N ALA A 164 -16.95 -2.59 -5.30
CA ALA A 164 -16.60 -1.73 -4.16
C ALA A 164 -15.22 -2.07 -3.59
N GLY A 165 -14.51 -3.05 -4.17
CA GLY A 165 -13.18 -3.48 -3.77
C GLY A 165 -13.17 -4.45 -2.58
N TYR A 166 -14.30 -5.06 -2.22
CA TYR A 166 -14.32 -6.11 -1.19
C TYR A 166 -13.81 -7.42 -1.77
N ILE A 167 -12.91 -8.05 -1.02
CA ILE A 167 -12.34 -9.35 -1.34
C ILE A 167 -13.23 -10.41 -0.71
N ALA A 168 -13.63 -11.40 -1.48
CA ALA A 168 -14.51 -12.46 -1.04
C ALA A 168 -14.08 -13.84 -1.58
N TYR A 169 -14.52 -14.89 -0.90
CA TYR A 169 -14.44 -16.26 -1.40
C TYR A 169 -15.67 -17.02 -0.89
N GLU A 170 -16.38 -17.73 -1.78
CA GLU A 170 -17.62 -18.47 -1.50
C GLU A 170 -18.65 -17.67 -0.65
N ASN A 171 -18.87 -16.40 -1.01
CA ASN A 171 -19.76 -15.44 -0.32
C ASN A 171 -19.30 -14.97 1.07
N THR A 172 -18.08 -15.30 1.49
CA THR A 172 -17.48 -14.77 2.73
C THR A 172 -16.58 -13.60 2.40
N ILE A 173 -16.84 -12.44 3.00
CA ILE A 173 -15.98 -11.26 2.86
C ILE A 173 -14.72 -11.47 3.71
N LEU A 174 -13.56 -11.36 3.07
CA LEU A 174 -12.23 -11.55 3.66
C LEU A 174 -11.48 -10.23 3.89
N GLY A 175 -12.07 -9.11 3.53
CA GLY A 175 -11.50 -7.78 3.73
C GLY A 175 -11.76 -6.87 2.54
N LYS A 176 -10.99 -5.79 2.45
CA LYS A 176 -11.07 -4.81 1.35
C LYS A 176 -9.70 -4.61 0.73
N LEU A 177 -9.66 -4.31 -0.56
CA LEU A 177 -8.42 -3.93 -1.22
C LEU A 177 -7.81 -2.66 -0.64
N PRO A 178 -6.47 -2.54 -0.68
CA PRO A 178 -5.81 -1.26 -0.48
C PRO A 178 -6.23 -0.27 -1.57
N GLY A 179 -6.18 1.02 -1.25
CA GLY A 179 -6.74 2.05 -2.12
C GLY A 179 -6.17 2.03 -3.54
N TYR A 180 -4.86 1.77 -3.67
CA TYR A 180 -4.19 1.70 -4.98
C TYR A 180 -4.63 0.51 -5.86
N LEU A 181 -5.06 -0.62 -5.27
CA LEU A 181 -5.63 -1.74 -6.03
C LEU A 181 -7.13 -1.53 -6.28
N ALA A 182 -7.84 -0.91 -5.33
CA ALA A 182 -9.25 -0.57 -5.52
C ALA A 182 -9.43 0.43 -6.67
N ASP A 183 -8.54 1.42 -6.78
CA ASP A 183 -8.51 2.38 -7.89
C ASP A 183 -8.25 1.66 -9.23
N ALA A 184 -7.35 0.68 -9.22
CA ALA A 184 -6.99 -0.12 -10.38
C ALA A 184 -8.14 -1.02 -10.91
N ILE A 185 -9.09 -1.45 -10.06
CA ILE A 185 -10.25 -2.26 -10.48
C ILE A 185 -11.22 -1.49 -11.40
N GLY A 186 -11.24 -0.16 -11.33
CA GLY A 186 -12.01 0.66 -12.26
C GLY A 186 -11.62 0.47 -13.73
N HIS A 187 -10.44 -0.12 -13.97
CA HIS A 187 -9.86 -0.39 -15.28
C HIS A 187 -9.98 -1.88 -15.61
N ASP A 188 -11.08 -2.28 -16.25
CA ASP A 188 -11.31 -3.55 -16.96
C ASP A 188 -10.54 -4.79 -16.43
N ARG A 189 -11.07 -5.42 -15.36
CA ARG A 189 -10.82 -6.78 -14.78
C ARG A 189 -9.48 -7.50 -15.03
N SER A 190 -8.39 -6.76 -15.21
CA SER A 190 -7.06 -7.30 -15.52
C SER A 190 -6.23 -7.55 -14.26
N ILE A 191 -6.92 -7.73 -13.13
CA ILE A 191 -6.33 -7.96 -11.81
C ILE A 191 -6.83 -9.32 -11.32
N GLU A 192 -5.91 -10.24 -11.11
CA GLU A 192 -6.16 -11.51 -10.45
C GLU A 192 -5.63 -11.43 -9.02
N ILE A 193 -6.40 -11.92 -8.06
CA ILE A 193 -6.01 -11.90 -6.64
C ILE A 193 -6.07 -13.32 -6.11
N GLU A 194 -5.00 -13.71 -5.43
CA GLU A 194 -4.90 -15.03 -4.81
C GLU A 194 -4.38 -14.95 -3.37
N VAL A 195 -4.64 -16.01 -2.61
CA VAL A 195 -4.06 -16.22 -1.29
C VAL A 195 -2.57 -16.51 -1.42
N ALA A 196 -1.72 -15.59 -0.98
CA ALA A 196 -0.27 -15.79 -0.96
C ALA A 196 0.18 -16.53 0.31
N LYS A 197 -0.42 -16.21 1.46
CA LYS A 197 -0.12 -16.85 2.74
C LYS A 197 -1.26 -16.70 3.73
N VAL A 198 -1.45 -17.72 4.55
CA VAL A 198 -2.35 -17.73 5.71
C VAL A 198 -1.53 -17.90 6.97
N ASN A 199 -1.86 -17.16 8.03
CA ASN A 199 -1.26 -17.32 9.35
C ASN A 199 -2.30 -17.77 10.37
N SER A 200 -2.34 -19.07 10.64
CA SER A 200 -3.31 -19.67 11.57
C SER A 200 -2.96 -19.50 13.05
N GLN A 201 -1.91 -18.74 13.39
CA GLN A 201 -1.56 -18.48 14.78
C GLN A 201 -2.48 -17.39 15.36
N THR A 202 -3.25 -17.78 16.38
CA THR A 202 -4.40 -17.06 16.97
C THR A 202 -4.10 -15.69 17.58
N SER A 203 -2.84 -15.28 17.69
CA SER A 203 -2.41 -13.99 18.27
C SER A 203 -2.34 -12.84 17.26
N TRP A 204 -2.29 -13.10 15.95
CA TRP A 204 -1.94 -12.09 14.95
C TRP A 204 -3.14 -11.60 14.12
N ARG A 205 -4.07 -10.88 14.75
CA ARG A 205 -5.27 -10.32 14.09
C ARG A 205 -4.96 -9.41 12.88
N TYR A 206 -3.74 -8.87 12.80
CA TYR A 206 -3.31 -7.95 11.74
C TYR A 206 -2.63 -8.64 10.55
N TYR A 207 -2.10 -9.85 10.73
CA TYR A 207 -1.29 -10.57 9.72
C TYR A 207 -1.86 -11.95 9.42
N HIS A 208 -3.19 -12.03 9.30
CA HIS A 208 -3.88 -13.31 9.12
C HIS A 208 -3.85 -13.80 7.66
N LEU A 209 -4.01 -12.88 6.72
CA LEU A 209 -4.11 -13.17 5.29
C LEU A 209 -3.18 -12.23 4.52
N LEU A 210 -2.27 -12.81 3.75
CA LEU A 210 -1.49 -12.09 2.75
C LEU A 210 -2.03 -12.47 1.38
N CYS A 211 -2.39 -11.47 0.60
CA CYS A 211 -2.82 -11.65 -0.77
C CYS A 211 -1.69 -11.29 -1.74
N HIS A 212 -1.75 -11.89 -2.92
CA HIS A 212 -0.94 -11.54 -4.08
C HIS A 212 -1.89 -11.08 -5.19
N ALA A 213 -1.61 -9.92 -5.78
CA ALA A 213 -2.31 -9.42 -6.95
C ALA A 213 -1.38 -9.41 -8.16
N THR A 214 -1.85 -9.98 -9.25
CA THR A 214 -1.22 -9.93 -10.58
C THR A 214 -2.01 -8.95 -11.44
N VAL A 215 -1.35 -7.88 -11.88
CA VAL A 215 -1.94 -6.79 -12.66
C VAL A 215 -1.34 -6.80 -14.06
N LYS A 216 -2.18 -6.96 -15.09
CA LYS A 216 -1.75 -7.15 -16.50
C LYS A 216 -1.62 -5.85 -17.31
N PHE A 217 -1.59 -4.72 -16.63
CA PHE A 217 -1.39 -3.41 -17.24
C PHE A 217 -0.41 -2.60 -16.40
N LYS A 218 0.21 -1.60 -17.01
CA LYS A 218 1.13 -0.71 -16.31
C LYS A 218 0.36 0.11 -15.27
N PRO A 219 0.58 -0.09 -13.97
CA PRO A 219 -0.12 0.64 -12.94
C PRO A 219 0.44 2.06 -12.81
N PHE A 220 -0.33 2.94 -12.18
CA PHE A 220 0.09 4.29 -11.80
C PHE A 220 0.46 5.16 -13.02
N THR A 221 -0.28 5.04 -14.11
CA THR A 221 -0.11 5.87 -15.31
C THR A 221 -1.07 7.05 -15.34
N GLU A 222 -2.11 6.98 -14.53
CA GLU A 222 -3.13 7.99 -14.35
C GLU A 222 -2.53 9.26 -13.75
N SER A 223 -3.17 10.39 -14.04
CA SER A 223 -2.62 11.71 -13.73
C SER A 223 -2.36 11.91 -12.24
N HIS A 224 -3.23 11.38 -11.36
CA HIS A 224 -3.12 11.52 -9.90
C HIS A 224 -1.90 10.80 -9.29
N TYR A 225 -1.35 9.80 -9.96
CA TYR A 225 -0.10 9.16 -9.55
C TYR A 225 1.16 9.87 -10.06
N GLN A 226 1.02 10.77 -11.03
CA GLN A 226 2.18 11.46 -11.61
C GLN A 226 2.69 12.56 -10.69
N VAL A 227 4.01 12.72 -10.71
CA VAL A 227 4.69 13.86 -10.09
C VAL A 227 4.37 15.13 -10.90
N LEU A 228 4.34 16.26 -10.23
CA LEU A 228 4.10 17.56 -10.86
C LEU A 228 5.14 17.87 -11.95
N GLN A 229 4.70 18.47 -13.06
CA GLN A 229 5.60 18.88 -14.14
C GLN A 229 6.66 19.88 -13.67
N SER A 230 6.28 20.80 -12.77
CA SER A 230 7.18 21.77 -12.14
C SER A 230 8.35 21.10 -11.41
N VAL A 231 8.09 19.94 -10.80
CA VAL A 231 9.08 19.13 -10.09
C VAL A 231 9.97 18.35 -11.05
N LEU A 232 9.44 17.85 -12.16
CA LEU A 232 10.22 17.12 -13.16
C LEU A 232 11.24 17.99 -13.91
N ALA A 233 11.01 19.31 -13.92
CA ALA A 233 11.87 20.30 -14.57
C ALA A 233 12.98 20.88 -13.67
N ALA A 234 13.00 20.50 -12.38
CA ALA A 234 13.94 20.99 -11.37
C ALA A 234 15.07 19.99 -11.10
#